data_AF-A0A1Q7N047-F1
#
_entry.id   AF-A0A1Q7N047-F1
#
_cell.length_a   1.000
_cell.length_b   1.000
_cell.length_c   1.000
_cell.angle_alpha   90.00
_cell.angle_beta   90.00
_cell.angle_gamma   90.00
#
_symmetry.space_group_name_H-M   'P 1'
#
loop_
_entity.id
_entity.type
_entity.pdbx_description
1 polymer ?
#
loop_
_entity_poly.entity_id
_entity_poly.type
_entity_poly.pdbx_seq_one_letter_code
_entity_poly.pdbx_strand_id
1 'polypeptide(L)'
;MPRAWIPELPGMDALAPPMGWQPSRVDVPWMPATLLRLPRTNVIRAKYPVIDFHLHAGNTTPQLIQLMDRVGVAAEVNLNGGTGASIDSALKASEPYRDRVADFMTWSDTLNGININDPRYPAAWAAELERGFKAGAMGLKVAKGLIRGSTPAGKCARSTTSRS
;
A
#
# COMPACT_ATOMS: atom_id res chain seq x y z
N MET A 1 -6.89 -31.39 12.12
CA MET A 1 -5.72 -30.59 12.56
C MET A 1 -4.96 -30.15 11.32
N PRO A 2 -4.63 -28.85 11.13
CA PRO A 2 -3.76 -28.45 10.03
C PRO A 2 -2.40 -29.12 10.22
N ARG A 3 -1.89 -29.73 9.16
CA ARG A 3 -0.67 -30.54 9.19
C ARG A 3 0.52 -29.62 9.48
N ALA A 4 1.24 -29.87 10.56
CA ALA A 4 2.48 -29.15 10.85
C ALA A 4 3.53 -29.55 9.80
N TRP A 5 4.16 -28.55 9.16
CA TRP A 5 5.21 -28.73 8.16
C TRP A 5 6.49 -28.06 8.64
N ILE A 6 7.62 -28.75 8.53
CA ILE A 6 8.93 -28.19 8.84
C ILE A 6 9.62 -27.90 7.50
N PRO A 7 10.02 -26.65 7.21
CA PRO A 7 10.76 -26.35 5.99
C PRO A 7 12.11 -27.06 5.96
N GLU A 8 12.44 -27.71 4.84
CA GLU A 8 13.77 -28.29 4.59
C GLU A 8 14.83 -27.19 4.53
N LEU A 9 16.04 -27.46 5.04
CA LEU A 9 17.16 -26.52 4.95
C LEU A 9 17.42 -26.14 3.49
N PRO A 10 17.60 -24.84 3.17
CA PRO A 10 18.07 -24.48 1.84
C PRO A 10 19.43 -25.14 1.62
N GLY A 11 19.60 -25.77 0.46
CA GLY A 11 20.93 -26.20 0.03
C GLY A 11 21.86 -24.99 -0.04
N MET A 12 23.16 -25.23 0.10
CA MET A 12 24.18 -24.17 0.03
C MET A 12 24.06 -23.34 -1.26
N ASP A 13 23.66 -23.96 -2.36
CA ASP A 13 23.44 -23.31 -3.66
C ASP A 13 22.32 -22.26 -3.63
N ALA A 14 21.31 -22.44 -2.77
CA ALA A 14 20.21 -21.48 -2.61
C ALA A 14 20.58 -20.27 -1.72
N LEU A 15 21.70 -20.37 -1.00
CA LEU A 15 22.28 -19.28 -0.20
C LEU A 15 23.38 -18.54 -0.96
N ALA A 16 23.87 -19.10 -2.07
CA ALA A 16 24.88 -18.46 -2.89
C ALA A 16 24.29 -17.22 -3.60
N PRO A 17 25.03 -16.11 -3.68
CA PRO A 17 24.61 -14.98 -4.49
C PRO A 17 24.51 -15.40 -5.96
N PRO A 18 23.56 -14.84 -6.73
CA PRO A 18 23.42 -15.17 -8.15
C PRO A 18 24.69 -14.81 -8.93
N MET A 19 24.93 -15.53 -10.04
CA MET A 19 26.12 -15.32 -10.88
C MET A 19 26.20 -13.85 -11.34
N GLY A 20 27.31 -13.18 -11.06
CA GLY A 20 27.54 -11.77 -11.39
C GLY A 20 27.07 -10.76 -10.34
N TRP A 21 26.56 -11.21 -9.19
CA TRP A 21 26.23 -10.31 -8.08
C TRP A 21 27.47 -9.60 -7.55
N GLN A 22 27.37 -8.28 -7.37
CA GLN A 22 28.38 -7.43 -6.74
C GLN A 22 27.71 -6.68 -5.57
N PRO A 23 28.36 -6.58 -4.40
CA PRO A 23 27.80 -5.84 -3.28
C PRO A 23 27.63 -4.36 -3.66
N SER A 24 26.46 -3.79 -3.37
CA SER A 24 26.28 -2.35 -3.52
C SER A 24 27.14 -1.64 -2.47
N ARG A 25 27.80 -0.53 -2.82
CA ARG A 25 28.73 0.23 -1.97
C ARG A 25 28.15 0.74 -0.63
N VAL A 26 26.88 0.47 -0.33
CA VAL A 26 26.20 0.77 0.94
C VAL A 26 25.69 -0.56 1.48
N ASP A 27 26.49 -1.23 2.30
CA ASP A 27 26.14 -2.54 2.86
C ASP A 27 25.07 -2.37 3.96
N VAL A 28 23.86 -2.84 3.68
CA VAL A 28 23.09 -3.51 4.74
C VAL A 28 23.56 -4.97 4.68
N PRO A 29 24.21 -5.51 5.73
CA PRO A 29 24.66 -6.89 5.68
C PRO A 29 23.47 -7.78 5.39
N TRP A 30 23.64 -8.73 4.47
CA TRP A 30 22.65 -9.76 4.21
C TRP A 30 22.29 -10.39 5.56
N MET A 31 21.02 -10.29 5.97
CA MET A 31 20.54 -10.96 7.18
C MET A 31 20.85 -12.46 7.08
N PRO A 32 21.64 -13.04 7.99
CA PRO A 32 22.01 -14.45 7.89
C PRO A 32 20.76 -15.31 7.84
N ALA A 33 20.77 -16.34 6.99
CA ALA A 33 19.66 -17.28 6.91
C ALA A 33 19.42 -17.90 8.28
N THR A 34 18.20 -17.78 8.81
CA THR A 34 17.86 -18.32 10.12
C THR A 34 17.90 -19.85 10.07
N LEU A 35 18.79 -20.47 10.86
CA LEU A 35 18.86 -21.93 10.99
C LEU A 35 17.75 -22.51 11.90
N LEU A 36 17.01 -21.67 12.62
CA LEU A 36 15.91 -22.09 13.47
C LEU A 36 14.76 -22.67 12.64
N ARG A 37 14.44 -23.95 12.87
CA ARG A 37 13.32 -24.66 12.27
C ARG A 37 12.27 -24.98 13.33
N LEU A 38 11.13 -24.30 13.24
CA LEU A 38 9.95 -24.61 14.05
C LEU A 38 8.89 -25.25 13.15
N PRO A 39 8.11 -26.23 13.65
CA PRO A 39 6.93 -26.70 12.95
C PRO A 39 6.02 -25.52 12.60
N ARG A 40 5.69 -25.38 11.32
CA ARG A 40 4.78 -24.35 10.82
C ARG A 40 3.41 -24.94 10.58
N THR A 41 2.39 -24.24 11.04
CA THR A 41 1.01 -24.53 10.66
C THR A 41 0.69 -23.75 9.39
N ASN A 42 0.31 -24.43 8.32
CA ASN A 42 -0.05 -23.77 7.07
C ASN A 42 -1.48 -23.20 7.17
N VAL A 43 -1.60 -21.94 7.59
CA VAL A 43 -2.88 -21.22 7.64
C VAL A 43 -3.12 -20.54 6.30
N ILE A 44 -3.85 -21.22 5.42
CA ILE A 44 -4.16 -20.74 4.06
C ILE A 44 -5.48 -19.96 3.97
N ARG A 45 -6.27 -19.98 5.05
CA ARG A 45 -7.56 -19.31 5.15
C ARG A 45 -7.75 -18.79 6.57
N ALA A 46 -8.28 -17.58 6.69
CA ALA A 46 -8.67 -17.01 7.98
C ALA A 46 -9.77 -17.87 8.64
N LYS A 47 -9.64 -18.10 9.95
CA LYS A 47 -10.62 -18.87 10.73
C LYS A 47 -11.98 -18.15 10.81
N TYR A 48 -11.95 -16.82 10.84
CA TYR A 48 -13.11 -15.94 10.82
C TYR A 48 -12.96 -14.96 9.66
N PRO A 49 -14.06 -14.41 9.12
CA PRO A 49 -13.99 -13.41 8.06
C PRO A 49 -13.18 -12.19 8.53
N VAL A 50 -12.20 -11.74 7.74
CA VAL A 50 -11.33 -10.61 8.06
C VAL A 50 -11.54 -9.41 7.14
N ILE A 51 -11.26 -8.22 7.63
CA ILE A 51 -11.18 -7.01 6.81
C ILE A 51 -9.70 -6.69 6.61
N ASP A 52 -9.24 -6.66 5.36
CA ASP A 52 -7.89 -6.21 5.04
C ASP A 52 -7.87 -4.68 4.94
N PHE A 53 -7.27 -4.02 5.93
CA PHE A 53 -7.20 -2.56 5.99
C PHE A 53 -6.04 -1.95 5.18
N HIS A 54 -5.23 -2.77 4.49
CA HIS A 54 -4.05 -2.28 3.80
C HIS A 54 -3.81 -2.99 2.47
N LEU A 55 -4.70 -2.76 1.50
CA LEU A 55 -4.54 -3.33 0.16
C LEU A 55 -4.06 -2.31 -0.88
N HIS A 56 -3.22 -2.79 -1.78
CA HIS A 56 -2.69 -2.07 -2.94
C HIS A 56 -2.94 -2.86 -4.23
N ALA A 57 -4.21 -3.14 -4.56
CA ALA A 57 -4.55 -4.02 -5.69
C ALA A 57 -4.82 -3.28 -7.01
N GLY A 58 -4.93 -1.95 -7.00
CA GLY A 58 -5.39 -1.19 -8.18
C GLY A 58 -6.91 -1.23 -8.29
N ASN A 59 -7.47 -1.24 -9.49
CA ASN A 59 -8.91 -1.41 -9.68
C ASN A 59 -9.35 -2.83 -9.30
N THR A 60 -10.45 -2.95 -8.58
CA THR A 60 -11.03 -4.26 -8.20
C THR A 60 -11.29 -5.11 -9.43
N THR A 61 -10.93 -6.40 -9.33
CA THR A 61 -11.19 -7.39 -10.38
C THR A 61 -11.96 -8.59 -9.80
N PRO A 62 -12.72 -9.33 -10.62
CA PRO A 62 -13.35 -10.57 -10.17
C PRO A 62 -12.35 -11.58 -9.60
N GLN A 63 -11.12 -11.62 -10.11
CA GLN A 63 -10.05 -12.50 -9.62
C GLN A 63 -9.61 -12.13 -8.20
N LEU A 64 -9.59 -10.83 -7.87
CA LEU A 64 -9.32 -10.37 -6.51
C LEU A 64 -10.43 -10.82 -5.55
N ILE A 65 -11.70 -10.66 -5.94
CA ILE A 65 -12.84 -11.11 -5.12
C ILE A 65 -12.80 -12.63 -4.90
N GLN A 66 -12.50 -13.42 -5.93
CA GLN A 66 -12.31 -14.86 -5.80
C GLN A 66 -11.15 -15.22 -4.87
N LEU A 67 -10.06 -14.45 -4.90
CA LEU A 67 -8.94 -14.64 -3.98
C LEU A 67 -9.36 -14.33 -2.54
N MET A 68 -10.05 -13.21 -2.32
CA MET A 68 -10.60 -12.83 -1.01
C MET A 68 -11.49 -13.94 -0.45
N ASP A 69 -12.40 -14.45 -1.28
CA ASP A 69 -13.28 -15.57 -0.92
C ASP A 69 -12.51 -16.84 -0.58
N ARG A 70 -11.39 -17.13 -1.26
CA ARG A 70 -10.55 -18.30 -0.99
C ARG A 70 -9.82 -18.18 0.35
N VAL A 71 -9.24 -17.01 0.63
CA VAL A 71 -8.41 -16.78 1.83
C VAL A 71 -9.21 -16.34 3.06
N GLY A 72 -10.51 -16.07 2.91
CA GLY A 72 -11.40 -15.68 4.02
C GLY A 72 -11.37 -14.18 4.33
N VAL A 73 -11.04 -13.35 3.34
CA VAL A 73 -11.15 -11.89 3.42
C VAL A 73 -12.58 -11.50 3.06
N ALA A 74 -13.29 -10.96 4.05
CA ALA A 74 -14.66 -10.50 3.92
C ALA A 74 -14.74 -9.15 3.22
N ALA A 75 -13.82 -8.23 3.50
CA ALA A 75 -13.77 -6.94 2.84
C ALA A 75 -12.33 -6.43 2.81
N GLU A 76 -12.08 -5.45 1.95
CA GLU A 76 -10.78 -4.81 1.81
C GLU A 76 -10.92 -3.29 1.71
N VAL A 77 -9.87 -2.60 2.16
CA VAL A 77 -9.71 -1.16 2.03
C VAL A 77 -8.65 -0.91 0.95
N ASN A 78 -9.11 -0.42 -0.20
CA ASN A 78 -8.28 -0.19 -1.36
C ASN A 78 -7.60 1.17 -1.23
N LEU A 79 -6.30 1.14 -0.96
CA LEU A 79 -5.50 2.33 -0.69
C LEU A 79 -4.86 2.95 -1.94
N ASN A 80 -5.37 2.61 -3.13
CA ASN A 80 -4.84 3.02 -4.43
C ASN A 80 -5.83 3.82 -5.29
N GLY A 81 -6.89 4.37 -4.71
CA GLY A 81 -7.90 5.10 -5.50
C GLY A 81 -7.37 6.36 -6.19
N GLY A 82 -6.35 7.03 -5.65
CA GLY A 82 -5.82 8.25 -6.29
C GLY A 82 -6.80 9.41 -6.23
N THR A 83 -6.86 10.23 -7.28
CA THR A 83 -7.76 11.39 -7.45
C THR A 83 -8.25 11.52 -8.90
N GLY A 84 -9.21 12.41 -9.14
CA GLY A 84 -9.79 12.66 -10.45
C GLY A 84 -10.33 11.39 -11.12
N ALA A 85 -9.94 11.16 -12.37
CA ALA A 85 -10.33 9.97 -13.13
C ALA A 85 -9.84 8.65 -12.51
N SER A 86 -8.78 8.67 -11.70
CA SER A 86 -8.27 7.46 -11.03
C SER A 86 -9.28 6.94 -10.01
N ILE A 87 -9.80 7.83 -9.15
CA ILE A 87 -10.76 7.41 -8.12
C ILE A 87 -12.10 7.03 -8.76
N ASP A 88 -12.51 7.73 -9.82
CA ASP A 88 -13.72 7.39 -10.56
C ASP A 88 -13.64 5.99 -11.19
N SER A 89 -12.46 5.63 -11.69
CA SER A 89 -12.18 4.31 -12.26
C SER A 89 -12.20 3.21 -11.19
N ALA A 90 -11.63 3.46 -10.01
CA ALA A 90 -11.66 2.54 -8.88
C ALA A 90 -13.10 2.29 -8.40
N LEU A 91 -13.86 3.36 -8.16
CA LEU A 91 -15.26 3.30 -7.73
C LEU A 91 -16.17 2.58 -8.75
N LYS A 92 -15.91 2.77 -10.04
CA LYS A 92 -16.62 2.05 -11.09
C LYS A 92 -16.29 0.56 -11.09
N ALA A 93 -15.03 0.19 -10.85
CA ALA A 93 -14.61 -1.21 -10.80
C ALA A 93 -15.15 -1.94 -9.56
N SER A 94 -15.29 -1.24 -8.43
CA SER A 94 -15.79 -1.78 -7.17
C SER A 94 -17.32 -1.71 -7.03
N GLU A 95 -18.04 -1.04 -7.92
CA GLU A 95 -19.51 -0.89 -7.90
C GLU A 95 -20.28 -2.22 -7.71
N PRO A 96 -19.93 -3.34 -8.37
CA PRO A 96 -20.59 -4.63 -8.15
C PRO A 96 -20.29 -5.27 -6.79
N TYR A 97 -19.34 -4.72 -6.03
CA TYR A 97 -18.73 -5.31 -4.83
C TYR A 97 -18.67 -4.31 -3.66
N ARG A 98 -19.64 -3.38 -3.58
CA ARG A 98 -19.67 -2.31 -2.55
C ARG A 98 -19.71 -2.81 -1.11
N ASP A 99 -20.15 -4.04 -0.88
CA ASP A 99 -20.13 -4.73 0.42
C ASP A 99 -18.76 -5.35 0.75
N ARG A 100 -17.86 -5.43 -0.23
CA ARG A 100 -16.54 -6.08 -0.13
C ARG A 100 -15.38 -5.11 -0.25
N VAL A 101 -15.57 -3.93 -0.87
CA VAL A 101 -14.46 -3.00 -1.19
C VAL A 101 -14.79 -1.59 -0.72
N ALA A 102 -13.87 -1.01 0.05
CA ALA A 102 -13.88 0.40 0.43
C ALA A 102 -12.73 1.14 -0.27
N ASP A 103 -13.04 1.94 -1.28
CA ASP A 103 -12.04 2.71 -2.03
C ASP A 103 -11.64 3.99 -1.29
N PHE A 104 -10.33 4.18 -1.12
CA PHE A 104 -9.75 5.37 -0.53
C PHE A 104 -9.07 6.21 -1.61
N MET A 105 -9.27 7.52 -1.52
CA MET A 105 -8.48 8.49 -2.28
C MET A 105 -7.02 8.43 -1.81
N THR A 106 -6.09 8.74 -2.71
CA THR A 106 -4.67 8.85 -2.35
C THR A 106 -4.21 10.28 -2.50
N TRP A 107 -3.63 10.83 -1.42
CA TRP A 107 -3.08 12.16 -1.41
C TRP A 107 -1.98 12.33 -2.48
N SER A 108 -1.97 13.48 -3.15
CA SER A 108 -1.00 13.84 -4.19
C SER A 108 -0.46 15.24 -3.96
N ASP A 109 0.86 15.45 -4.11
CA ASP A 109 1.50 16.77 -4.03
C ASP A 109 1.16 17.69 -5.21
N THR A 110 0.48 17.13 -6.21
CA THR A 110 0.04 17.82 -7.41
C THR A 110 -1.38 17.39 -7.73
N LEU A 111 -2.27 18.35 -7.96
CA LEU A 111 -3.65 18.12 -8.36
C LEU A 111 -3.96 18.98 -9.59
N ASN A 112 -4.32 18.37 -10.72
CA ASN A 112 -4.64 19.08 -11.97
C ASN A 112 -3.60 20.14 -12.39
N GLY A 113 -2.31 19.82 -12.21
CA GLY A 113 -1.19 20.73 -12.52
C GLY A 113 -0.92 21.80 -11.45
N ILE A 114 -1.67 21.83 -10.35
CA ILE A 114 -1.44 22.71 -9.20
C ILE A 114 -0.57 21.96 -8.18
N ASN A 115 0.62 22.47 -7.89
CA ASN A 115 1.53 21.91 -6.87
C ASN A 115 1.12 22.35 -5.45
N ILE A 116 1.45 21.56 -4.43
CA ILE A 116 1.21 21.84 -3.00
C ILE A 116 1.65 23.24 -2.53
N ASN A 117 2.68 23.83 -3.15
CA ASN A 117 3.18 25.17 -2.80
C ASN A 117 2.40 26.31 -3.46
N ASP A 118 1.49 26.01 -4.40
CA ASP A 118 0.62 27.01 -5.02
C ASP A 118 -0.48 27.42 -4.04
N PRO A 119 -0.74 28.72 -3.83
CA PRO A 119 -1.79 29.19 -2.92
C PRO A 119 -3.21 28.65 -3.22
N ARG A 120 -3.46 28.20 -4.45
CA ARG A 120 -4.73 27.61 -4.88
C ARG A 120 -4.89 26.15 -4.43
N TYR A 121 -3.80 25.48 -4.08
CA TYR A 121 -3.80 24.05 -3.80
C TYR A 121 -4.74 23.65 -2.66
N PRO A 122 -4.80 24.32 -1.49
CA PRO A 122 -5.69 23.91 -0.40
C PRO A 122 -7.17 23.91 -0.80
N ALA A 123 -7.61 24.93 -1.53
CA ALA A 123 -8.99 25.04 -2.01
C ALA A 123 -9.29 23.98 -3.09
N ALA A 124 -8.37 23.76 -4.03
CA ALA A 124 -8.50 22.73 -5.05
C ALA A 124 -8.55 21.31 -4.45
N TRP A 125 -7.69 21.03 -3.47
CA TRP A 125 -7.65 19.75 -2.77
C TRP A 125 -8.91 19.50 -1.95
N ALA A 126 -9.41 20.51 -1.23
CA ALA A 126 -10.67 20.41 -0.50
C ALA A 126 -11.85 20.10 -1.42
N ALA A 127 -11.93 20.77 -2.58
CA ALA A 127 -12.96 20.49 -3.58
C ALA A 127 -12.86 19.07 -4.15
N GLU A 128 -11.65 18.56 -4.38
CA GLU A 128 -11.44 17.20 -4.85
C GLU A 128 -11.82 16.16 -3.80
N LEU A 129 -11.48 16.38 -2.52
CA LEU A 129 -11.92 15.51 -1.42
C LEU A 129 -13.45 15.46 -1.31
N GLU A 130 -14.11 16.62 -1.41
CA GLU A 130 -15.57 16.70 -1.38
C GLU A 130 -16.18 15.95 -2.58
N ARG A 131 -15.61 16.11 -3.78
CA ARG A 131 -16.05 15.40 -4.99
C ARG A 131 -15.90 13.88 -4.83
N GLY A 132 -14.74 13.42 -4.39
CA GLY A 132 -14.47 12.00 -4.19
C GLY A 132 -15.37 11.37 -3.13
N PHE A 133 -15.59 12.07 -2.01
CA PHE A 133 -16.54 11.65 -0.98
C PHE A 133 -17.97 11.50 -1.53
N LYS A 134 -18.46 12.51 -2.28
CA LYS A 134 -19.78 12.45 -2.93
C LYS A 134 -19.88 11.34 -3.99
N ALA A 135 -18.77 11.00 -4.64
CA ALA A 135 -18.71 9.91 -5.61
C ALA A 135 -18.72 8.51 -4.95
N GLY A 136 -18.43 8.42 -3.65
CA GLY A 136 -18.46 7.17 -2.88
C GLY A 136 -17.11 6.73 -2.31
N ALA A 137 -16.06 7.54 -2.43
CA ALA A 137 -14.80 7.26 -1.75
C ALA A 137 -15.00 7.30 -0.23
N MET A 138 -14.50 6.28 0.47
CA MET A 138 -14.75 6.08 1.90
C MET A 138 -13.65 6.65 2.80
N GLY A 139 -12.56 7.18 2.23
CA GLY A 139 -11.50 7.78 3.01
C GLY A 139 -10.34 8.32 2.18
N LEU A 140 -9.31 8.78 2.88
CA LEU A 140 -8.09 9.35 2.31
C LEU A 140 -6.87 8.63 2.89
N LYS A 141 -5.97 8.24 2.00
CA LYS A 141 -4.62 7.82 2.34
C LYS A 141 -3.62 8.94 2.14
N VAL A 142 -2.79 9.14 3.16
CA VAL A 142 -1.57 9.95 3.07
C VAL A 142 -0.36 9.03 3.04
N ALA A 143 0.42 9.09 1.95
CA ALA A 143 1.58 8.22 1.80
C ALA A 143 2.72 8.63 2.76
N LYS A 144 3.45 7.64 3.27
CA LYS A 144 4.60 7.84 4.18
C LYS A 144 5.67 8.80 3.62
N GLY A 145 5.75 8.93 2.29
CA GLY A 145 6.70 9.83 1.62
C GLY A 145 6.48 11.30 1.96
N LEU A 146 5.25 11.70 2.29
CA LEU A 146 4.93 13.08 2.65
C LEU A 146 5.71 13.55 3.88
N ILE A 147 5.80 12.69 4.91
CA ILE A 147 6.51 13.01 6.16
C ILE A 147 8.04 13.03 5.96
N ARG A 148 8.55 12.44 4.87
CA ARG A 148 9.99 12.45 4.55
C ARG A 148 10.49 13.76 3.96
N GLY A 149 9.62 14.74 3.70
CA GLY A 149 10.04 16.10 3.32
C GLY A 149 10.92 16.14 2.08
N SER A 150 10.42 15.63 0.96
CA SER A 150 11.11 15.78 -0.33
C SER A 150 10.68 17.07 -1.01
N THR A 151 11.48 18.13 -0.84
CA THR A 151 11.48 19.27 -1.78
C THR A 151 12.14 18.85 -3.09
N PRO A 152 11.90 19.53 -4.23
CA PRO A 152 12.63 19.32 -5.49
C PRO A 152 14.17 19.40 -5.37
N ALA A 153 14.69 19.99 -4.28
CA ALA A 153 16.12 20.11 -3.98
C ALA A 153 16.62 19.19 -2.84
N GLY A 154 15.83 18.20 -2.40
CA GLY A 154 16.25 17.23 -1.39
C GLY A 154 16.59 17.77 0.01
N LYS A 155 16.11 18.97 0.40
CA LYS A 155 16.30 19.52 1.74
C LYS A 155 14.95 19.88 2.36
N CYS A 156 14.58 19.16 3.41
CA CYS A 156 13.42 19.47 4.24
C CYS A 156 13.57 20.88 4.82
N ALA A 157 12.59 21.76 4.57
CA ALA A 157 12.53 23.07 5.21
C ALA A 157 12.38 22.85 6.71
N ARG A 158 13.51 22.94 7.43
CA ARG A 158 13.52 23.02 8.88
C ARG A 158 12.78 24.32 9.22
N SER A 159 11.62 24.24 9.86
CA SER A 159 11.00 25.43 10.44
C SER A 159 11.96 25.95 11.51
N THR A 160 12.83 26.88 11.14
CA THR A 160 13.50 27.73 12.10
C THR A 160 12.42 28.63 12.67
N THR A 161 11.82 28.19 13.77
CA THR A 161 11.31 29.13 14.76
C THR A 161 12.54 29.90 15.26
N SER A 162 12.84 31.04 14.63
CA SER A 162 13.73 32.01 15.25
C SER A 162 12.97 32.60 16.44
N ARG A 163 13.20 32.04 17.63
CA ARG A 163 13.03 32.79 18.87
C ARG A 163 14.21 33.75 18.97
N SER A 164 13.95 35.02 18.65
CA SER A 164 14.52 36.23 19.27
C SER A 164 13.87 37.43 18.59
#